data_AF-A0AA95M9Y9-F1
#
_entry.id   AF-A0AA95M9Y9-F1
#
_cell.length_a   1.000
_cell.length_b   1.000
_cell.length_c   1.000
_cell.angle_alpha   90.00
_cell.angle_beta   90.00
_cell.angle_gamma   90.00
#
_symmetry.space_group_name_H-M   'P 1'
#
loop_
_entity.id
_entity.type
_entity.pdbx_description
1 polymer ?
#
loop_
_entity_poly.entity_id
_entity_poly.type
_entity_poly.pdbx_seq_one_letter_code
_entity_poly.pdbx_strand_id
1 'polypeptide(L)'
;MFDKMTDVFQKMVVNKSLVLGALTGSVGAFFNAVFEAKGIKEMHIYIAIALVIILILDYAVGDRLAKKNKVYESNIGIDAVIRDGIIFLIVGVGWIFDQLLGTGAFVFAVLALSFIYHNLQSFVANLYVLGWDKHFPMWLFKILESEINAKIEKYNKGDGK
;
A
#
# COMPACT_ATOMS: atom_id res chain seq x y z
N MET A 1 50.72 -8.23 -14.62
CA MET A 1 49.77 -7.52 -13.73
C MET A 1 48.32 -7.82 -14.14
N PHE A 2 48.00 -7.73 -15.43
CA PHE A 2 46.70 -8.14 -15.99
C PHE A 2 46.32 -9.61 -15.68
N ASP A 3 47.24 -10.55 -15.83
CA ASP A 3 46.97 -11.98 -15.54
C ASP A 3 46.61 -12.26 -14.06
N LYS A 4 47.13 -11.44 -13.14
CA LYS A 4 46.78 -11.55 -11.72
C LYS A 4 45.39 -10.99 -11.43
N MET A 5 44.92 -9.99 -12.19
CA MET A 5 43.58 -9.44 -12.04
C MET A 5 42.50 -10.33 -12.65
N THR A 6 42.78 -10.94 -13.79
CA THR A 6 41.85 -11.89 -14.43
C THR A 6 41.65 -13.15 -13.60
N ASP A 7 42.72 -13.66 -12.97
CA ASP A 7 42.66 -14.80 -12.04
C ASP A 7 41.81 -14.49 -10.79
N VAL A 8 41.97 -13.29 -10.21
CA VAL A 8 41.14 -12.84 -9.07
C VAL A 8 39.67 -12.67 -9.49
N PHE A 9 39.39 -12.15 -10.68
CA PHE A 9 38.03 -12.02 -11.19
C PHE A 9 37.37 -13.38 -11.43
N GLN A 10 38.07 -14.33 -12.05
CA GLN A 10 37.57 -15.70 -12.19
C GLN A 10 37.25 -16.34 -10.83
N LYS A 11 38.12 -16.15 -9.83
CA LYS A 11 37.88 -16.64 -8.47
C LYS A 11 36.63 -16.01 -7.82
N MET A 12 36.36 -14.73 -8.06
CA MET A 12 35.15 -14.06 -7.56
C MET A 12 33.86 -14.52 -8.27
N VAL A 13 33.94 -14.84 -9.56
CA VAL A 13 32.81 -15.39 -10.33
C VAL A 13 32.52 -16.84 -9.89
N VAL A 14 33.56 -17.68 -9.76
CA VAL A 14 33.43 -19.07 -9.32
C VAL A 14 32.87 -19.17 -7.90
N ASN A 15 33.33 -18.33 -6.97
CA ASN A 15 32.88 -18.33 -5.57
C ASN A 15 31.54 -17.60 -5.34
N LYS A 16 30.86 -17.16 -6.42
CA LYS A 16 29.61 -16.36 -6.38
C LYS A 16 29.70 -15.06 -5.57
N SER A 17 30.88 -14.66 -5.10
CA SER A 17 31.06 -13.48 -4.24
C SER A 17 30.78 -12.18 -5.00
N LEU A 18 30.96 -12.17 -6.32
CA LEU A 18 30.59 -11.05 -7.18
C LEU A 18 29.06 -10.87 -7.24
N VAL A 19 28.31 -11.97 -7.40
CA VAL A 19 26.85 -11.95 -7.40
C VAL A 19 26.31 -11.59 -6.02
N LEU A 20 26.88 -12.15 -4.96
CA LEU A 20 26.51 -11.81 -3.58
C LEU A 20 26.82 -10.34 -3.26
N GLY A 21 27.96 -9.81 -3.72
CA GLY A 21 28.34 -8.41 -3.59
C GLY A 21 27.43 -7.47 -4.38
N ALA A 22 27.01 -7.85 -5.59
CA ALA A 22 26.06 -7.07 -6.40
C ALA A 22 24.64 -7.07 -5.80
N LEU A 23 24.20 -8.18 -5.22
CA LEU A 23 22.90 -8.28 -4.55
C LEU A 23 22.90 -7.51 -3.22
N THR A 24 23.94 -7.67 -2.39
CA THR A 24 24.05 -6.94 -1.12
C THR A 24 24.31 -5.45 -1.33
N GLY A 25 25.09 -5.08 -2.36
CA GLY A 25 25.32 -3.69 -2.75
C GLY A 25 24.09 -3.01 -3.31
N SER A 26 23.25 -3.70 -4.10
CA SER A 26 22.01 -3.14 -4.63
C SER A 26 20.93 -2.99 -3.55
N VAL A 27 20.81 -3.96 -2.63
CA VAL A 27 19.95 -3.86 -1.44
C VAL A 27 20.44 -2.75 -0.50
N GLY A 28 21.75 -2.66 -0.26
CA GLY A 28 22.36 -1.58 0.54
C GLY A 28 22.13 -0.20 -0.08
N ALA A 29 22.28 -0.06 -1.40
CA ALA A 29 22.02 1.20 -2.11
C ALA A 29 20.53 1.57 -2.12
N PHE A 30 19.63 0.59 -2.21
CA PHE A 30 18.19 0.80 -2.08
C PHE A 30 17.83 1.31 -0.68
N PHE A 31 18.33 0.66 0.37
CA PHE A 31 18.13 1.13 1.74
C PHE A 31 18.76 2.49 1.97
N ASN A 32 19.96 2.73 1.46
CA ASN A 32 20.60 4.03 1.56
C ASN A 32 19.81 5.12 0.82
N ALA A 33 19.23 4.83 -0.36
CA ALA A 33 18.37 5.75 -1.08
C ALA A 33 17.02 6.01 -0.35
N VAL A 34 16.46 5.00 0.33
CA VAL A 34 15.24 5.13 1.15
C VAL A 34 15.51 5.89 2.45
N PHE A 35 16.69 5.75 3.04
CA PHE A 35 17.04 6.33 4.34
C PHE A 35 17.83 7.64 4.27
N GLU A 36 18.59 7.90 3.19
CA GLU A 36 19.35 9.15 2.96
C GLU A 36 18.66 10.11 1.97
N ALA A 37 17.45 9.82 1.48
CA ALA A 37 16.67 10.78 0.70
C ALA A 37 16.38 12.01 1.57
N LYS A 38 17.17 13.06 1.36
CA LYS A 38 17.06 14.38 1.99
C LYS A 38 15.60 14.85 2.03
N GLY A 39 15.09 15.00 3.25
CA GLY A 39 13.78 15.57 3.55
C GLY A 39 13.00 14.71 4.52
N ILE A 40 13.45 14.63 5.78
CA ILE A 40 12.80 13.90 6.89
C ILE A 40 11.32 14.31 7.09
N LYS A 41 10.88 15.44 6.51
CA LYS A 41 9.48 15.89 6.46
C LYS A 41 8.74 15.56 5.14
N GLU A 42 9.45 15.41 4.03
CA GLU A 42 8.88 15.27 2.69
C GLU A 42 8.30 13.87 2.45
N MET A 43 8.97 12.80 2.90
CA MET A 43 8.42 11.44 2.71
C MET A 43 7.11 11.20 3.49
N HIS A 44 7.04 11.70 4.73
CA HIS A 44 5.84 11.59 5.56
C HIS A 44 4.64 12.27 4.89
N ILE A 45 4.84 13.47 4.31
CA ILE A 45 3.74 14.22 3.71
C ILE A 45 3.21 13.55 2.44
N TYR A 46 4.06 13.02 1.57
CA TYR A 46 3.60 12.34 0.35
C TYR A 46 2.81 11.06 0.66
N ILE A 47 3.30 10.25 1.60
CA ILE A 47 2.62 9.02 2.01
C ILE A 47 1.31 9.36 2.76
N ALA A 48 1.29 10.38 3.60
CA ALA A 48 0.06 10.87 4.24
C ALA A 48 -0.97 11.34 3.21
N ILE A 49 -0.55 12.10 2.19
CA ILE A 49 -1.43 12.54 1.11
C ILE A 49 -1.99 11.35 0.34
N ALA A 50 -1.15 10.36 0.00
CA ALA A 50 -1.61 9.14 -0.66
C ALA A 50 -2.64 8.38 0.17
N LEU A 51 -2.42 8.27 1.49
CA LEU A 51 -3.36 7.68 2.44
C LEU A 51 -4.69 8.45 2.47
N VAL A 52 -4.66 9.78 2.57
CA VAL A 52 -5.88 10.60 2.54
C VAL A 52 -6.66 10.41 1.24
N ILE A 53 -5.98 10.44 0.10
CA ILE A 53 -6.61 10.26 -1.21
C ILE A 53 -7.30 8.89 -1.28
N ILE A 54 -6.63 7.82 -0.87
CA ILE A 54 -7.23 6.48 -0.99
C ILE A 54 -8.39 6.26 -0.02
N LEU A 55 -8.33 6.82 1.19
CA LEU A 55 -9.45 6.79 2.13
C LEU A 55 -10.69 7.52 1.58
N ILE A 56 -10.49 8.71 1.02
CA ILE A 56 -11.57 9.49 0.40
C ILE A 56 -12.17 8.73 -0.79
N LEU A 57 -11.33 8.14 -1.64
CA LEU A 57 -11.79 7.37 -2.79
C LEU A 57 -12.59 6.13 -2.38
N ASP A 58 -12.06 5.34 -1.43
CA ASP A 58 -12.75 4.15 -0.90
C ASP A 58 -14.10 4.53 -0.28
N TYR A 59 -14.13 5.59 0.54
CA TYR A 59 -15.36 6.10 1.15
C TYR A 59 -16.38 6.56 0.10
N ALA A 60 -15.97 7.36 -0.88
CA ALA A 60 -16.86 7.90 -1.90
C ALA A 60 -17.49 6.80 -2.77
N VAL A 61 -16.69 5.80 -3.19
CA VAL A 61 -17.20 4.68 -3.99
C VAL A 61 -18.04 3.74 -3.14
N GLY A 62 -17.66 3.49 -1.89
CA GLY A 62 -18.44 2.70 -0.94
C GLY A 62 -19.81 3.32 -0.63
N ASP A 63 -19.86 4.63 -0.35
CA ASP A 63 -21.10 5.39 -0.14
C ASP A 63 -22.01 5.33 -1.37
N ARG A 64 -21.45 5.51 -2.57
CA ARG A 64 -22.20 5.40 -3.83
C ARG A 64 -22.80 4.01 -4.02
N LEU A 65 -22.03 2.96 -3.71
CA LEU A 65 -22.48 1.58 -3.81
C LEU A 65 -23.59 1.26 -2.80
N ALA A 66 -23.44 1.69 -1.55
CA ALA A 66 -24.45 1.51 -0.51
C ALA A 66 -25.78 2.19 -0.87
N LYS A 67 -25.72 3.41 -1.42
CA LYS A 67 -26.90 4.14 -1.91
C LYS A 67 -27.54 3.45 -3.11
N LYS A 68 -26.75 2.93 -4.07
CA LYS A 68 -27.25 2.18 -5.23
C LYS A 68 -28.04 0.94 -4.80
N ASN A 69 -27.55 0.24 -3.78
CA ASN A 69 -28.13 -1.00 -3.28
C ASN A 69 -29.16 -0.77 -2.15
N LYS A 70 -29.53 0.48 -1.84
CA LYS A 70 -30.48 0.85 -0.77
C LYS A 70 -30.13 0.30 0.62
N VAL A 71 -28.87 -0.03 0.86
CA VAL A 71 -28.35 -0.49 2.17
C VAL A 71 -27.64 0.62 2.93
N TYR A 72 -27.83 1.88 2.51
CA TYR A 72 -27.21 3.02 3.17
C TYR A 72 -27.93 3.34 4.47
N GLU A 73 -27.19 3.30 5.57
CA GLU A 73 -27.61 3.76 6.89
C GLU A 73 -26.63 4.83 7.40
N SER A 74 -27.12 5.80 8.18
CA SER A 74 -26.27 6.90 8.67
C SER A 74 -25.17 6.45 9.63
N ASN A 75 -25.39 5.36 10.37
CA ASN A 75 -24.38 4.71 11.21
C ASN A 75 -23.16 4.25 10.38
N ILE A 76 -23.37 3.69 9.18
CA ILE A 76 -22.30 3.19 8.30
C ILE A 76 -21.35 4.33 7.89
N GLY A 77 -21.91 5.50 7.58
CA GLY A 77 -21.11 6.69 7.24
C GLY A 77 -20.28 7.20 8.42
N ILE A 78 -20.89 7.28 9.61
CA ILE A 78 -20.21 7.71 10.84
C ILE A 78 -19.11 6.73 11.23
N ASP A 79 -19.38 5.42 11.16
CA ASP A 79 -18.42 4.37 11.49
C ASP A 79 -17.21 4.40 10.55
N ALA A 80 -17.40 4.70 9.27
CA ALA A 80 -16.30 4.85 8.32
C ALA A 80 -15.39 6.04 8.66
N VAL A 81 -15.97 7.19 9.08
CA VAL A 81 -15.18 8.35 9.52
C VAL A 81 -14.41 8.05 10.81
N ILE A 82 -15.04 7.36 11.78
CA ILE A 82 -14.37 6.94 13.02
C ILE A 82 -13.20 6.01 12.71
N ARG A 83 -13.40 5.02 11.85
CA ARG A 83 -12.35 4.10 11.38
C ARG A 83 -11.17 4.86 10.77
N ASP A 84 -11.43 5.80 9.87
CA ASP A 84 -10.39 6.58 9.22
C ASP A 84 -9.63 7.47 10.22
N GLY A 85 -10.33 8.02 11.22
CA GLY A 85 -9.70 8.71 12.36
C GLY A 85 -8.75 7.81 13.15
N ILE A 86 -9.15 6.56 13.42
CA ILE A 86 -8.31 5.56 14.08
C ILE A 86 -7.06 5.25 13.24
N ILE A 87 -7.19 5.12 11.92
CA ILE A 87 -6.06 4.90 11.01
C ILE A 87 -5.04 6.03 11.15
N PHE A 88 -5.48 7.30 11.15
CA PHE A 88 -4.58 8.43 11.34
C PHE A 88 -3.87 8.41 12.69
N LEU A 89 -4.54 7.98 13.76
CA LEU A 89 -3.91 7.83 15.07
C LEU A 89 -2.83 6.73 15.06
N ILE A 90 -3.11 5.57 14.46
CA ILE A 90 -2.15 4.45 14.38
C ILE A 90 -0.91 4.87 13.57
N VAL A 91 -1.12 5.50 12.42
CA VAL A 91 -0.03 5.98 11.57
C VAL A 91 0.74 7.11 12.27
N GLY A 92 0.05 7.99 13.00
CA GLY A 92 0.66 9.02 13.85
C GLY A 92 1.55 8.44 14.96
N VAL A 93 1.17 7.32 15.56
CA VAL A 93 2.05 6.58 16.49
C VAL A 93 3.30 6.07 15.78
N GLY A 94 3.19 5.59 14.53
CA GLY A 94 4.34 5.24 13.70
C GLY A 94 5.32 6.39 13.49
N TRP A 95 4.80 7.58 13.20
CA TRP A 95 5.61 8.79 13.10
C TRP A 95 6.33 9.13 14.41
N ILE A 96 5.66 9.00 15.56
CA ILE A 96 6.27 9.21 16.87
C ILE A 96 7.42 8.21 17.09
N PHE A 97 7.21 6.92 16.78
CA PHE A 97 8.28 5.92 16.86
C PHE A 97 9.44 6.24 15.94
N ASP A 98 9.18 6.72 14.73
CA ASP A 98 10.23 7.14 13.82
C ASP A 98 11.09 8.29 14.39
N GLN A 99 10.46 9.26 15.06
CA GLN A 99 11.19 10.33 15.75
C GLN A 99 11.98 9.82 16.97
N LEU A 100 11.41 8.90 17.75
CA LEU A 100 12.04 8.35 18.97
C LEU A 100 13.23 7.45 18.65
N LEU A 101 13.11 6.61 17.61
CA LEU A 101 14.12 5.61 17.24
C LEU A 101 15.11 6.12 16.20
N GLY A 102 14.85 7.30 15.61
CA GLY A 102 15.68 7.85 14.53
C GLY A 102 15.60 7.03 13.24
N THR A 103 14.51 6.28 13.02
CA THR A 103 14.33 5.39 11.85
C THR A 103 13.86 6.14 10.59
N GLY A 104 13.87 7.47 10.63
CA GLY A 104 13.49 8.31 9.50
C GLY A 104 11.98 8.34 9.32
N ALA A 105 11.45 7.55 8.40
CA ALA A 105 10.03 7.45 8.08
C ALA A 105 9.55 5.98 7.94
N PHE A 106 10.36 5.02 8.39
CA PHE A 106 10.14 3.61 8.10
C PHE A 106 8.90 3.05 8.79
N VAL A 107 8.75 3.31 10.09
CA VAL A 107 7.64 2.77 10.88
C VAL A 107 6.32 3.36 10.40
N PHE A 108 6.30 4.68 10.20
CA PHE A 108 5.20 5.41 9.58
C PHE A 108 4.86 4.85 8.20
N ALA A 109 5.86 4.69 7.32
CA ALA A 109 5.65 4.22 5.95
C ALA A 109 5.07 2.82 5.92
N VAL A 110 5.59 1.89 6.74
CA VAL A 110 5.07 0.51 6.80
C VAL A 110 3.59 0.53 7.21
N LEU A 111 3.25 1.24 8.29
CA LEU A 111 1.86 1.31 8.75
C LEU A 111 0.95 1.98 7.72
N ALA A 112 1.35 3.14 7.19
CA ALA A 112 0.55 3.88 6.22
C ALA A 112 0.35 3.08 4.93
N LEU A 113 1.40 2.43 4.41
CA LEU A 113 1.30 1.61 3.20
C LEU A 113 0.43 0.38 3.42
N SER A 114 0.42 -0.23 4.61
CA SER A 114 -0.51 -1.32 4.94
C SER A 114 -1.97 -0.87 4.86
N PHE A 115 -2.30 0.31 5.42
CA PHE A 115 -3.66 0.86 5.30
C PHE A 115 -3.99 1.27 3.86
N ILE A 116 -3.07 1.91 3.15
CA ILE A 116 -3.25 2.25 1.73
C ILE A 116 -3.58 1.00 0.92
N TYR A 117 -2.82 -0.08 1.13
CA TYR A 117 -3.04 -1.33 0.43
C TYR A 117 -4.46 -1.86 0.70
N HIS A 118 -4.84 -2.03 1.96
CA HIS A 118 -6.17 -2.56 2.30
C HIS A 118 -7.32 -1.68 1.80
N ASN A 119 -7.22 -0.36 1.92
CA ASN A 119 -8.26 0.55 1.40
C ASN A 119 -8.31 0.56 -0.13
N LEU A 120 -7.17 0.39 -0.81
CA LEU A 120 -7.14 0.22 -2.27
C LEU A 120 -7.84 -1.07 -2.70
N GLN A 121 -7.66 -2.17 -1.98
CA GLN A 121 -8.38 -3.42 -2.27
C GLN A 121 -9.90 -3.22 -2.16
N SER A 122 -10.35 -2.62 -1.05
CA SER A 122 -11.76 -2.31 -0.84
C SER A 122 -12.32 -1.39 -1.93
N PHE A 123 -11.59 -0.34 -2.29
CA PHE A 123 -11.96 0.61 -3.33
C PHE A 123 -12.16 -0.09 -4.69
N VAL A 124 -11.19 -0.88 -5.11
CA VAL A 124 -11.26 -1.62 -6.39
C VAL A 124 -12.43 -2.61 -6.39
N ALA A 125 -12.64 -3.31 -5.28
CA ALA A 125 -13.77 -4.22 -5.17
C ALA A 125 -15.11 -3.48 -5.25
N ASN A 126 -15.24 -2.29 -4.64
CA ASN A 126 -16.44 -1.47 -4.77
C ASN A 126 -16.66 -0.96 -6.21
N LEU A 127 -15.59 -0.56 -6.91
CA LEU A 127 -15.66 -0.16 -8.33
C LEU A 127 -16.21 -1.27 -9.22
N TYR A 128 -15.74 -2.50 -9.01
CA TYR A 128 -16.20 -3.65 -9.77
C TYR A 128 -17.69 -3.92 -9.54
N VAL A 129 -18.13 -3.95 -8.29
CA VAL A 129 -19.55 -4.19 -7.94
C VAL A 129 -20.46 -3.07 -8.46
N LEU A 130 -19.96 -1.84 -8.56
CA LEU A 130 -20.70 -0.74 -9.19
C LEU A 130 -20.89 -0.92 -10.70
N GLY A 131 -20.09 -1.77 -11.35
CA GLY A 131 -20.02 -1.96 -12.80
C GLY A 131 -19.15 -0.89 -13.49
N TRP A 132 -18.16 -0.34 -12.77
CA TRP A 132 -17.23 0.66 -13.32
C TRP A 132 -15.95 0.04 -13.86
N ASP A 133 -15.82 -1.29 -13.80
CA ASP A 133 -14.68 -2.08 -14.26
C ASP A 133 -14.26 -1.77 -15.71
N LYS A 134 -15.22 -1.50 -16.60
CA LYS A 134 -14.97 -1.07 -17.98
C LYS A 134 -14.14 0.21 -18.15
N HIS A 135 -14.03 1.03 -17.10
CA HIS A 135 -13.27 2.29 -17.13
C HIS A 135 -11.81 2.12 -16.66
N PHE A 136 -11.44 0.91 -16.21
CA PHE A 136 -10.14 0.62 -15.61
C PHE A 136 -9.50 -0.60 -16.28
N PRO A 137 -8.17 -0.75 -16.21
CA PRO A 137 -7.51 -1.88 -16.85
C PRO A 137 -7.80 -3.19 -16.11
N MET A 138 -8.05 -4.26 -16.87
CA MET A 138 -8.49 -5.58 -16.34
C MET A 138 -7.53 -6.20 -15.32
N TRP A 139 -6.22 -5.96 -15.45
CA TRP A 139 -5.22 -6.51 -14.53
C TRP A 139 -5.46 -6.07 -13.08
N LEU A 140 -6.05 -4.88 -12.88
CA LEU A 140 -6.35 -4.33 -11.57
C LEU A 140 -7.33 -5.21 -10.79
N PHE A 141 -8.38 -5.70 -11.46
CA PHE A 141 -9.41 -6.53 -10.85
C PHE A 141 -8.95 -7.97 -10.65
N LYS A 142 -8.13 -8.49 -11.57
CA LYS A 142 -7.62 -9.87 -11.48
C LYS A 142 -6.78 -10.11 -10.22
N ILE A 143 -6.06 -9.10 -9.75
CA ILE A 143 -5.26 -9.20 -8.51
C ILE A 143 -6.17 -9.30 -7.27
N LEU A 144 -7.41 -8.83 -7.37
CA LEU A 144 -8.35 -8.65 -6.25
C LEU A 144 -9.62 -9.48 -6.41
N GLU A 145 -9.58 -10.52 -7.23
CA GLU A 145 -10.73 -11.35 -7.59
C GLU A 145 -11.41 -11.99 -6.38
N SER A 146 -10.63 -12.46 -5.40
CA SER A 146 -11.17 -13.06 -4.16
C SER A 146 -12.01 -12.07 -3.35
N GLU A 147 -11.54 -10.82 -3.23
CA GLU A 147 -12.22 -9.77 -2.48
C GLU A 147 -13.45 -9.24 -3.22
N ILE A 148 -13.35 -9.13 -4.55
CA ILE A 148 -14.47 -8.81 -5.43
C ILE A 148 -15.60 -9.84 -5.26
N ASN A 149 -15.28 -11.14 -5.36
CA ASN A 149 -16.27 -12.21 -5.24
C ASN A 149 -16.95 -12.20 -3.86
N ALA A 150 -16.18 -11.98 -2.78
CA ALA A 150 -16.73 -11.85 -1.44
C ALA A 150 -17.71 -10.66 -1.32
N LYS A 151 -17.40 -9.51 -1.94
CA LYS A 151 -18.33 -8.36 -1.95
C LYS A 151 -19.57 -8.62 -2.80
N ILE A 152 -19.44 -9.26 -3.96
CA ILE A 152 -20.58 -9.63 -4.82
C ILE A 152 -21.55 -10.52 -4.03
N GLU A 153 -21.05 -11.56 -3.35
CA GLU A 153 -21.89 -12.42 -2.52
C GLU A 153 -22.62 -11.66 -1.43
N LYS A 154 -21.96 -10.72 -0.76
CA LYS A 154 -22.56 -9.90 0.31
C LYS A 154 -23.77 -9.11 -0.19
N TYR A 155 -23.65 -8.47 -1.36
CA TYR A 155 -24.75 -7.69 -1.92
C TYR A 155 -25.85 -8.58 -2.52
N ASN A 156 -25.50 -9.68 -3.19
CA ASN A 156 -26.49 -10.62 -3.73
C ASN A 156 -27.33 -11.31 -2.64
N LYS A 157 -26.75 -11.58 -1.45
CA LYS A 157 -27.50 -12.10 -0.30
C LYS A 157 -28.41 -11.05 0.36
N GLY A 158 -28.16 -9.76 0.12
CA GLY A 158 -28.96 -8.63 0.63
C GLY A 158 -30.25 -8.37 -0.16
N ASP A 159 -30.26 -8.66 -1.47
CA ASP A 159 -31.42 -8.46 -2.36
C ASP A 159 -32.57 -9.49 -2.17
N GLY A 160 -32.38 -10.48 -1.29
CA GLY A 160 -33.34 -11.55 -1.00
C GLY A 160 -34.20 -11.34 0.26
N LYS A 161 -34.24 -10.13 0.82
CA LYS A 161 -35.10 -9.77 1.97
C LYS A 161 -36.04 -8.63 1.63
#